data_AF-A0A6N7YXZ5-F1
#
_entry.id   AF-A0A6N7YXZ5-F1
#
_cell.length_a   1.000
_cell.length_b   1.000
_cell.length_c   1.000
_cell.angle_alpha   90.00
_cell.angle_beta   90.00
_cell.angle_gamma   90.00
#
_symmetry.space_group_name_H-M   'P 1'
#
loop_
_entity.id
_entity.type
_entity.pdbx_description
1 polymer ?
#
loop_
_entity_poly.entity_id
_entity_poly.type
_entity_poly.pdbx_seq_one_letter_code
_entity_poly.pdbx_strand_id
1 'polypeptide(L)'
;MGSIETDHGRSPLPGVRSGTNSAGAAGPMQFIASTWAAYGVDGNGDGRRNIYDPQDAIPGAANYLSASGAPGSWQRALFAYNHAQWYVDEVLARAREYRELGAGAVAGADPSMQLTSCAASEDVAAGGSSEVGARIVEIARGELGELERPIGSNCTKYNAPGCYAWCSAFTTWVWQRAGVRVPIIPCSGNVLGWAAANGGRRLGPDATPAPGDAIVYGTGPTCPASVHIGLVEQVFPDGRIATIEGNGSDSAVSRKAPFFPAQAQASGRPGPVYGYARPPGSSTTTEDRT
;
A
#
# COMPACT_ATOMS: atom_id res chain seq x y z
N MET A 1 4.49 -12.30 -7.87
CA MET A 1 5.89 -12.69 -7.63
C MET A 1 6.78 -11.47 -7.85
N GLY A 2 7.38 -11.24 -9.03
CA GLY A 2 8.35 -10.14 -9.24
C GLY A 2 7.88 -8.74 -8.83
N SER A 3 6.60 -8.45 -8.98
CA SER A 3 5.97 -7.19 -8.55
C SER A 3 5.93 -6.98 -7.03
N ILE A 4 5.88 -8.07 -6.27
CA ILE A 4 5.91 -8.10 -4.80
C ILE A 4 7.37 -8.13 -4.32
N GLU A 5 8.20 -8.90 -4.99
CA GLU A 5 9.62 -9.08 -4.63
C GLU A 5 10.45 -7.80 -4.83
N THR A 6 10.31 -7.14 -5.98
CA THR A 6 11.26 -6.11 -6.42
C THR A 6 10.64 -5.03 -7.29
N ASP A 7 9.31 -4.89 -7.28
CA ASP A 7 8.58 -4.07 -8.26
C ASP A 7 9.03 -4.39 -9.71
N HIS A 8 9.05 -5.69 -10.06
CA HIS A 8 9.50 -6.19 -11.37
C HIS A 8 10.96 -5.83 -11.70
N GLY A 9 11.85 -5.88 -10.71
CA GLY A 9 13.27 -5.55 -10.85
C GLY A 9 13.59 -4.05 -10.85
N ARG A 10 12.59 -3.18 -10.66
CA ARG A 10 12.80 -1.73 -10.61
C ARG A 10 13.32 -1.26 -9.26
N SER A 11 13.06 -2.01 -8.20
CA SER A 11 13.52 -1.70 -6.84
C SER A 11 15.04 -1.48 -6.80
N PRO A 12 15.51 -0.40 -6.14
CA PRO A 12 16.93 -0.12 -5.99
C PRO A 12 17.58 -0.91 -4.84
N LEU A 13 16.82 -1.80 -4.17
CA LEU A 13 17.30 -2.54 -3.00
C LEU A 13 18.50 -3.46 -3.33
N PRO A 14 19.38 -3.73 -2.35
CA PRO A 14 20.46 -4.70 -2.51
C PRO A 14 19.95 -6.06 -2.97
N GLY A 15 20.70 -6.73 -3.85
CA GLY A 15 20.31 -8.04 -4.37
C GLY A 15 19.39 -7.99 -5.59
N VAL A 16 18.81 -6.85 -5.96
CA VAL A 16 17.88 -6.81 -7.12
C VAL A 16 18.61 -6.83 -8.46
N ARG A 17 19.65 -5.98 -8.61
CA ARG A 17 20.44 -5.85 -9.86
C ARG A 17 21.85 -6.42 -9.76
N SER A 18 22.35 -6.58 -8.54
CA SER A 18 23.65 -7.17 -8.24
C SER A 18 23.74 -7.55 -6.75
N GLY A 19 24.67 -8.46 -6.43
CA GLY A 19 24.90 -8.92 -5.07
C GLY A 19 23.72 -9.69 -4.46
N THR A 20 23.70 -9.80 -3.13
CA THR A 20 22.57 -10.40 -2.41
C THR A 20 22.06 -9.43 -1.37
N ASN A 21 20.81 -9.59 -0.96
CA ASN A 21 20.29 -8.93 0.23
C ASN A 21 20.77 -9.63 1.52
N SER A 22 20.37 -9.15 2.70
CA SER A 22 20.75 -9.74 4.00
C SER A 22 20.28 -11.17 4.22
N ALA A 23 19.27 -11.63 3.47
CA ALA A 23 18.79 -13.01 3.47
C ALA A 23 19.51 -13.91 2.45
N GLY A 24 20.48 -13.37 1.71
CA GLY A 24 21.19 -14.10 0.65
C GLY A 24 20.39 -14.22 -0.65
N ALA A 25 19.34 -13.41 -0.84
CA ALA A 25 18.51 -13.45 -2.03
C ALA A 25 19.04 -12.54 -3.14
N ALA A 26 18.95 -12.98 -4.39
CA ALA A 26 19.45 -12.28 -5.57
C ALA A 26 18.48 -12.30 -6.76
N GLY A 27 18.60 -11.30 -7.63
CA GLY A 27 17.85 -11.14 -8.85
C GLY A 27 16.47 -10.48 -8.67
N PRO A 28 15.78 -10.18 -9.79
CA PRO A 28 14.44 -9.57 -9.77
C PRO A 28 13.38 -10.46 -9.11
N MET A 29 13.65 -11.77 -8.98
CA MET A 29 12.77 -12.73 -8.32
C MET A 29 13.22 -13.09 -6.89
N GLN A 30 14.31 -12.50 -6.39
CA GLN A 30 14.85 -12.73 -5.04
C GLN A 30 15.07 -14.21 -4.71
N PHE A 31 15.83 -14.91 -5.54
CA PHE A 31 16.19 -16.30 -5.29
C PHE A 31 17.29 -16.43 -4.24
N ILE A 32 17.11 -17.39 -3.33
CA ILE A 32 18.21 -17.93 -2.53
C ILE A 32 19.09 -18.83 -3.42
N ALA A 33 20.40 -18.81 -3.18
CA ALA A 33 21.39 -19.51 -4.02
C ALA A 33 21.10 -21.02 -4.22
N SER A 34 20.64 -21.72 -3.17
CA SER A 34 20.30 -23.14 -3.24
C SER A 34 19.12 -23.42 -4.16
N THR A 35 18.08 -22.57 -4.11
CA THR A 35 16.91 -22.65 -4.98
C THR A 35 17.30 -22.35 -6.43
N TRP A 36 18.12 -21.32 -6.67
CA TRP A 36 18.59 -21.01 -8.01
C TRP A 36 19.42 -22.15 -8.62
N ALA A 37 20.27 -22.80 -7.82
CA ALA A 37 21.08 -23.92 -8.29
C ALA A 37 20.22 -25.11 -8.76
N ALA A 38 19.10 -25.37 -8.07
CA ALA A 38 18.20 -26.47 -8.39
C ALA A 38 17.19 -26.17 -9.51
N TYR A 39 16.73 -24.92 -9.61
CA TYR A 39 15.58 -24.57 -10.47
C TYR A 39 15.86 -23.50 -11.52
N GLY A 40 17.00 -22.82 -11.46
CA GLY A 40 17.41 -21.84 -12.45
C GLY A 40 17.55 -22.49 -13.83
N VAL A 41 17.04 -21.80 -14.85
CA VAL A 41 17.05 -22.23 -16.25
C VAL A 41 17.66 -21.13 -17.12
N ASP A 42 18.21 -21.54 -18.26
CA ASP A 42 18.61 -20.64 -19.34
C ASP A 42 17.35 -20.41 -20.19
N GLY A 43 16.65 -19.32 -19.91
CA GLY A 43 15.34 -19.04 -20.48
C GLY A 43 15.41 -18.36 -21.84
N ASN A 44 16.52 -17.69 -22.15
CA ASN A 44 16.75 -17.01 -23.43
C ASN A 44 17.62 -17.83 -24.41
N GLY A 45 18.24 -18.92 -23.97
CA GLY A 45 19.04 -19.83 -24.79
C GLY A 45 20.46 -19.32 -25.09
N ASP A 46 20.98 -18.40 -24.28
CA ASP A 46 22.31 -17.79 -24.49
C ASP A 46 23.48 -18.65 -23.95
N GLY A 47 23.16 -19.81 -23.34
CA GLY A 47 24.11 -20.74 -22.76
C GLY A 47 24.49 -20.42 -21.31
N ARG A 48 23.87 -19.43 -20.68
CA ARG A 48 24.11 -19.03 -19.29
C ARG A 48 22.81 -19.04 -18.49
N ARG A 49 22.94 -19.29 -17.18
CA ARG A 49 21.83 -19.17 -16.22
C ARG A 49 22.10 -17.97 -15.34
N ASN A 50 21.61 -16.81 -15.75
CA ASN A 50 21.84 -15.55 -15.07
C ASN A 50 20.68 -15.19 -14.14
N ILE A 51 20.91 -15.29 -12.83
CA ILE A 51 19.93 -14.94 -11.78
C ILE A 51 19.41 -13.49 -11.87
N TYR A 52 20.16 -12.58 -12.50
CA TYR A 52 19.77 -11.16 -12.66
C TYR A 52 19.12 -10.86 -14.00
N ASP A 53 19.17 -11.77 -14.97
CA ASP A 53 18.46 -11.60 -16.23
C ASP A 53 16.98 -11.97 -16.01
N PRO A 54 16.02 -11.04 -16.21
CA PRO A 54 14.60 -11.37 -16.14
C PRO A 54 14.20 -12.52 -17.07
N GLN A 55 14.88 -12.68 -18.22
CA GLN A 55 14.60 -13.75 -19.18
C GLN A 55 14.98 -15.14 -18.66
N ASP A 56 15.86 -15.24 -17.65
CA ASP A 56 16.21 -16.50 -16.97
C ASP A 56 15.49 -16.63 -15.62
N ALA A 57 15.44 -15.52 -14.86
CA ALA A 57 14.89 -15.49 -13.51
C ALA A 57 13.38 -15.78 -13.51
N ILE A 58 12.61 -15.27 -14.49
CA ILE A 58 11.17 -15.49 -14.56
C ILE A 58 10.86 -16.96 -14.90
N PRO A 59 11.45 -17.57 -15.96
CA PRO A 59 11.29 -19.00 -16.21
C PRO A 59 11.81 -19.88 -15.07
N GLY A 60 12.89 -19.50 -14.39
CA GLY A 60 13.38 -20.21 -13.20
C GLY A 60 12.35 -20.24 -12.06
N ALA A 61 11.62 -19.13 -11.87
CA ALA A 61 10.56 -19.07 -10.85
C ALA A 61 9.34 -19.90 -11.25
N ALA A 62 8.98 -19.88 -12.53
CA ALA A 62 7.93 -20.75 -13.05
C ALA A 62 8.29 -22.23 -12.87
N ASN A 63 9.53 -22.62 -13.14
CA ASN A 63 10.03 -23.98 -12.94
C ASN A 63 9.93 -24.41 -11.47
N TYR A 64 10.37 -23.55 -10.54
CA TYR A 64 10.22 -23.80 -9.10
C TYR A 64 8.76 -23.98 -8.68
N LEU A 65 7.87 -23.07 -9.11
CA LEU A 65 6.45 -23.12 -8.75
C LEU A 65 5.78 -24.39 -9.29
N SER A 66 6.11 -24.79 -10.52
CA SER A 66 5.64 -26.03 -11.14
C SER A 66 6.06 -27.25 -10.30
N ALA A 67 7.34 -27.35 -9.96
CA ALA A 67 7.85 -28.42 -9.10
C ALA A 67 7.26 -28.42 -7.69
N SER A 68 6.82 -27.26 -7.20
CA SER A 68 6.23 -27.09 -5.87
C SER A 68 4.71 -27.35 -5.81
N GLY A 69 4.07 -27.58 -6.97
CA GLY A 69 2.68 -28.01 -7.06
C GLY A 69 1.76 -27.12 -7.90
N ALA A 70 2.26 -26.05 -8.53
CA ALA A 70 1.48 -25.30 -9.50
C ALA A 70 1.34 -26.09 -10.82
N PRO A 71 0.23 -25.94 -11.58
CA PRO A 71 -0.94 -25.13 -11.28
C PRO A 71 -1.97 -25.83 -10.35
N GLY A 72 -1.70 -27.05 -9.89
CA GLY A 72 -2.64 -27.83 -9.07
C GLY A 72 -2.94 -27.22 -7.69
N SER A 73 -1.94 -26.60 -7.05
CA SER A 73 -2.11 -25.83 -5.82
C SER A 73 -1.17 -24.63 -5.80
N TRP A 74 -1.71 -23.46 -6.15
CA TRP A 74 -0.97 -22.20 -6.13
C TRP A 74 -0.58 -21.80 -4.70
N GLN A 75 -1.45 -22.02 -3.72
CA GLN A 75 -1.16 -21.71 -2.32
C GLN A 75 0.06 -22.48 -1.82
N ARG A 76 0.11 -23.79 -2.09
CA ARG A 76 1.26 -24.65 -1.71
C ARG A 76 2.53 -24.21 -2.42
N ALA A 77 2.46 -23.96 -3.72
CA ALA A 77 3.64 -23.58 -4.51
C ALA A 77 4.22 -22.22 -4.06
N LEU A 78 3.36 -21.24 -3.79
CA LEU A 78 3.76 -19.93 -3.29
C LEU A 78 4.29 -19.99 -1.85
N PHE A 79 3.68 -20.82 -0.99
CA PHE A 79 4.15 -21.01 0.39
C PHE A 79 5.51 -21.71 0.44
N ALA A 80 5.79 -22.62 -0.50
CA ALA A 80 7.11 -23.23 -0.64
C ALA A 80 8.16 -22.18 -1.04
N TYR A 81 7.79 -21.26 -1.94
CA TYR A 81 8.67 -20.18 -2.39
C TYR A 81 9.03 -19.24 -1.25
N ASN A 82 8.03 -18.85 -0.46
CA ASN A 82 8.18 -18.03 0.73
C ASN A 82 7.20 -18.53 1.79
N HIS A 83 7.72 -19.06 2.90
CA HIS A 83 6.97 -19.70 3.99
C HIS A 83 6.14 -18.71 4.84
N ALA A 84 5.55 -17.72 4.21
CA ALA A 84 4.71 -16.74 4.84
C ALA A 84 3.35 -16.68 4.15
N GLN A 85 2.29 -16.94 4.92
CA GLN A 85 0.93 -16.93 4.38
C GLN A 85 0.56 -15.56 3.77
N TRP A 86 1.06 -14.46 4.37
CA TRP A 86 0.85 -13.11 3.82
C TRP A 86 1.40 -12.96 2.40
N TYR A 87 2.54 -13.58 2.10
CA TYR A 87 3.16 -13.53 0.77
C TYR A 87 2.31 -14.27 -0.27
N VAL A 88 1.80 -15.44 0.12
CA VAL A 88 0.89 -16.24 -0.71
C VAL A 88 -0.35 -15.43 -1.07
N ASP A 89 -0.98 -14.83 -0.07
CA ASP A 89 -2.21 -14.08 -0.23
C ASP A 89 -1.99 -12.83 -1.09
N GLU A 90 -0.88 -12.12 -0.89
CA GLU A 90 -0.51 -10.92 -1.65
C GLU A 90 -0.20 -11.25 -3.12
N VAL A 91 0.56 -12.31 -3.39
CA VAL A 91 0.86 -12.74 -4.77
C VAL A 91 -0.42 -13.19 -5.49
N LEU A 92 -1.31 -13.93 -4.82
CA LEU A 92 -2.59 -14.32 -5.41
C LEU A 92 -3.50 -13.12 -5.65
N ALA A 93 -3.51 -12.13 -4.76
CA ALA A 93 -4.24 -10.89 -4.96
C ALA A 93 -3.72 -10.12 -6.18
N ARG A 94 -2.40 -9.94 -6.30
CA ARG A 94 -1.78 -9.29 -7.45
C ARG A 94 -1.99 -10.05 -8.76
N ALA A 95 -1.97 -11.38 -8.72
CA ALA A 95 -2.27 -12.20 -9.89
C ALA A 95 -3.72 -12.02 -10.37
N ARG A 96 -4.69 -11.84 -9.47
CA ARG A 96 -6.07 -11.50 -9.83
C ARG A 96 -6.15 -10.12 -10.49
N GLU A 97 -5.50 -9.12 -9.90
CA GLU A 97 -5.43 -7.76 -10.46
C GLU A 97 -4.87 -7.76 -11.89
N TYR A 98 -3.78 -8.49 -12.17
CA TYR A 98 -3.23 -8.59 -13.52
C TYR A 98 -4.14 -9.31 -14.51
N ARG A 99 -4.92 -10.30 -14.06
CA ARG A 99 -5.93 -10.95 -14.90
C ARG A 99 -7.07 -10.00 -15.23
N GLU A 100 -7.50 -9.18 -14.29
CA GLU A 100 -8.57 -8.20 -14.50
C GLU A 100 -8.12 -7.04 -15.41
N LEU A 101 -6.91 -6.52 -15.23
CA LEU A 101 -6.32 -5.54 -16.15
C LEU A 101 -6.13 -6.11 -17.57
N GLY A 102 -5.72 -7.36 -17.68
CA GLY A 102 -5.64 -8.07 -18.95
C GLY A 102 -7.02 -8.32 -19.59
N ALA A 103 -8.04 -8.62 -18.78
CA ALA A 103 -9.41 -8.80 -19.22
C ALA A 103 -10.07 -7.48 -19.67
N GLY A 104 -9.77 -6.36 -19.01
CA GLY A 104 -10.22 -5.02 -19.39
C GLY A 104 -9.57 -4.54 -20.70
N ALA A 105 -8.33 -4.94 -20.98
CA ALA A 105 -7.65 -4.64 -22.23
C ALA A 105 -8.23 -5.41 -23.44
N VAL A 106 -8.85 -6.57 -23.23
CA VAL A 106 -9.53 -7.33 -24.30
C VAL A 106 -11.02 -6.97 -24.45
N ALA A 107 -11.63 -6.31 -23.47
CA ALA A 107 -13.01 -5.80 -23.54
C ALA A 107 -13.11 -4.39 -24.17
N GLY A 108 -11.98 -3.73 -24.46
CA GLY A 108 -11.92 -2.40 -25.06
C GLY A 108 -12.03 -2.36 -26.60
N ALA A 109 -12.36 -3.46 -27.25
CA ALA A 109 -12.49 -3.54 -28.71
C ALA A 109 -13.91 -3.95 -29.13
N ASP A 110 -14.88 -3.07 -28.88
CA ASP A 110 -16.17 -3.13 -29.58
C ASP A 110 -16.60 -1.70 -29.98
N PRO A 111 -16.66 -1.36 -31.28
CA PRO A 111 -16.86 0.00 -31.74
C PRO A 111 -18.34 0.25 -32.01
N SER A 112 -19.19 0.29 -30.98
CA SER A 112 -20.51 0.95 -31.03
C SER A 112 -21.31 0.73 -29.74
N MET A 113 -21.27 1.70 -28.82
CA MET A 113 -22.53 2.28 -28.35
C MET A 113 -22.34 3.65 -27.71
N GLN A 114 -23.26 4.52 -28.11
CA GLN A 114 -23.24 5.97 -28.01
C GLN A 114 -23.22 6.54 -26.60
N LEU A 115 -22.44 7.61 -26.48
CA LEU A 115 -22.63 8.71 -25.55
C LEU A 115 -24.10 9.16 -25.54
N THR A 116 -24.77 9.01 -24.40
CA THR A 116 -25.94 9.83 -24.08
C THR A 116 -25.69 10.43 -22.70
N SER A 117 -25.59 11.75 -22.68
CA SER A 117 -25.27 12.57 -21.52
C SER A 117 -26.53 13.01 -20.76
N CYS A 118 -26.29 13.36 -19.50
CA CYS A 118 -27.06 14.23 -18.61
C CYS A 118 -28.44 13.77 -18.11
N ALA A 119 -28.47 13.36 -16.83
CA ALA A 119 -29.34 13.98 -15.83
C ALA A 119 -28.66 13.87 -14.46
N ALA A 120 -28.00 14.96 -14.05
CA ALA A 120 -27.71 15.20 -12.65
C ALA A 120 -29.00 15.66 -11.98
N SER A 121 -29.35 15.01 -10.87
CA SER A 121 -30.26 15.55 -9.87
C SER A 121 -29.56 15.45 -8.52
N GLU A 122 -29.09 16.60 -8.06
CA GLU A 122 -28.65 16.91 -6.68
C GLU A 122 -29.88 16.77 -5.75
N ASP A 123 -29.81 16.36 -4.48
CA ASP A 123 -29.03 16.84 -3.34
C ASP A 123 -28.91 15.67 -2.31
N VAL A 124 -27.86 15.52 -1.49
CA VAL A 124 -27.61 16.33 -0.27
C VAL A 124 -26.10 16.45 0.02
N ALA A 125 -25.65 17.70 0.16
CA ALA A 125 -24.43 18.21 0.79
C ALA A 125 -23.43 17.20 1.42
N ALA A 126 -22.34 16.88 0.69
CA ALA A 126 -21.08 16.35 1.26
C ALA A 126 -19.84 16.57 0.34
N GLY A 127 -19.90 17.54 -0.59
CA GLY A 127 -18.95 17.68 -1.70
C GLY A 127 -17.50 18.04 -1.34
N GLY A 128 -17.22 18.54 -0.13
CA GLY A 128 -15.86 18.92 0.26
C GLY A 128 -14.98 17.74 0.72
N SER A 129 -15.58 16.68 1.28
CA SER A 129 -14.80 15.55 1.82
C SER A 129 -14.42 14.51 0.78
N SER A 130 -15.20 14.35 -0.29
CA SER A 130 -14.89 13.40 -1.37
C SER A 130 -13.75 13.90 -2.27
N GLU A 131 -13.69 15.20 -2.55
CA GLU A 131 -12.61 15.80 -3.36
C GLU A 131 -11.29 15.86 -2.59
N VAL A 132 -11.33 16.29 -1.31
CA VAL A 132 -10.16 16.24 -0.43
C VAL A 132 -9.69 14.80 -0.22
N GLY A 133 -10.62 13.85 -0.03
CA GLY A 133 -10.28 12.43 0.09
C GLY A 133 -9.55 11.88 -1.12
N ALA A 134 -10.04 12.17 -2.34
CA ALA A 134 -9.38 11.77 -3.58
C ALA A 134 -7.97 12.37 -3.70
N ARG A 135 -7.80 13.65 -3.37
CA ARG A 135 -6.51 14.34 -3.41
C ARG A 135 -5.51 13.79 -2.38
N ILE A 136 -5.98 13.45 -1.17
CA ILE A 136 -5.17 12.77 -0.15
C ILE A 136 -4.62 11.46 -0.70
N VAL A 137 -5.47 10.65 -1.34
CA VAL A 137 -5.06 9.35 -1.90
C VAL A 137 -4.06 9.53 -3.03
N GLU A 138 -4.26 10.50 -3.91
CA GLU A 138 -3.31 10.82 -4.99
C GLU A 138 -1.93 11.18 -4.45
N ILE A 139 -1.87 12.09 -3.46
CA ILE A 139 -0.62 12.51 -2.83
C ILE A 139 0.05 11.33 -2.12
N ALA A 140 -0.72 10.54 -1.36
CA ALA A 140 -0.20 9.38 -0.65
C ALA A 140 0.41 8.34 -1.61
N ARG A 141 -0.22 8.10 -2.77
CA ARG A 141 0.31 7.22 -3.82
C ARG A 141 1.63 7.74 -4.39
N GLY A 142 1.76 9.06 -4.55
CA GLY A 142 2.99 9.70 -5.00
C GLY A 142 4.18 9.49 -4.05
N GLU A 143 3.93 9.15 -2.79
CA GLU A 143 4.97 8.94 -1.78
C GLU A 143 5.35 7.46 -1.59
N LEU A 144 4.73 6.52 -2.33
CA LEU A 144 5.05 5.11 -2.24
C LEU A 144 6.54 4.85 -2.52
N GLY A 145 7.20 4.15 -1.61
CA GLY A 145 8.63 3.87 -1.67
C GLY A 145 9.52 4.94 -1.03
N GLU A 146 8.98 6.04 -0.50
CA GLU A 146 9.76 6.98 0.30
C GLU A 146 10.25 6.31 1.58
N LEU A 147 11.55 6.49 1.89
CA LEU A 147 12.25 5.83 3.00
C LEU A 147 12.80 6.86 3.98
N GLU A 148 12.92 6.47 5.24
CA GLU A 148 13.75 7.22 6.19
C GLU A 148 15.24 7.12 5.83
N ARG A 149 15.97 8.22 6.01
CA ARG A 149 17.40 8.30 5.66
C ARG A 149 18.19 8.90 6.83
N PRO A 150 19.10 8.12 7.47
CA PRO A 150 19.39 6.69 7.25
C PRO A 150 18.27 5.75 7.73
N ILE A 151 18.26 4.51 7.26
CA ILE A 151 17.27 3.49 7.68
C ILE A 151 17.39 3.26 9.20
N GLY A 152 16.26 3.22 9.90
CA GLY A 152 16.15 3.13 11.36
C GLY A 152 16.22 4.48 12.09
N SER A 153 16.46 5.59 11.37
CA SER A 153 16.63 6.91 12.00
C SER A 153 15.32 7.57 12.46
N ASN A 154 14.17 7.12 11.94
CA ASN A 154 12.91 7.85 12.02
C ASN A 154 12.98 9.29 11.44
N CYS A 155 14.03 9.64 10.68
CA CYS A 155 14.16 10.94 10.06
C CYS A 155 13.65 10.90 8.61
N THR A 156 12.62 11.70 8.33
CA THR A 156 12.06 11.89 6.98
C THR A 156 11.77 13.37 6.73
N LYS A 157 11.45 13.70 5.48
CA LYS A 157 10.91 15.02 5.12
C LYS A 157 9.59 15.38 5.83
N TYR A 158 8.90 14.41 6.41
CA TYR A 158 7.59 14.61 7.06
C TYR A 158 7.69 15.11 8.50
N ASN A 159 8.80 14.82 9.17
CA ASN A 159 8.95 15.02 10.61
C ASN A 159 10.30 15.64 11.01
N ALA A 160 11.10 16.09 10.04
CA ALA A 160 12.32 16.84 10.31
C ALA A 160 12.00 18.22 10.95
N PRO A 161 12.80 18.71 11.92
CA PRO A 161 14.01 18.09 12.48
C PRO A 161 13.76 17.10 13.64
N GLY A 162 12.51 16.77 13.95
CA GLY A 162 12.12 16.02 15.15
C GLY A 162 12.43 14.52 15.16
N CYS A 163 12.57 13.87 14.00
CA CYS A 163 13.05 12.49 13.85
C CYS A 163 12.45 11.42 14.80
N TYR A 164 11.13 11.48 15.02
CA TYR A 164 10.36 10.52 15.81
C TYR A 164 9.55 9.58 14.91
N ALA A 165 8.95 8.52 15.45
CA ALA A 165 8.12 7.60 14.67
C ALA A 165 7.11 8.34 13.78
N TRP A 166 7.21 8.16 12.45
CA TRP A 166 6.69 9.14 11.50
C TRP A 166 5.40 8.73 10.78
N CYS A 167 4.75 7.62 11.17
CA CYS A 167 3.47 7.18 10.60
C CYS A 167 2.38 8.27 10.68
N SER A 168 2.26 8.92 11.85
CA SER A 168 1.31 10.01 12.08
C SER A 168 1.76 11.32 11.42
N ALA A 169 3.06 11.58 11.38
CA ALA A 169 3.60 12.74 10.69
C ALA A 169 3.36 12.66 9.17
N PHE A 170 3.58 11.50 8.56
CA PHE A 170 3.24 11.23 7.16
C PHE A 170 1.75 11.46 6.90
N THR A 171 0.88 10.83 7.71
CA THR A 171 -0.58 10.96 7.55
C THR A 171 -1.03 12.43 7.58
N THR A 172 -0.57 13.19 8.58
CA THR A 172 -0.93 14.62 8.72
C THR A 172 -0.25 15.51 7.69
N TRP A 173 0.96 15.17 7.23
CA TRP A 173 1.64 15.86 6.13
C TRP A 173 0.88 15.70 4.81
N VAL A 174 0.38 14.50 4.50
CA VAL A 174 -0.43 14.27 3.29
C VAL A 174 -1.72 15.08 3.36
N TRP A 175 -2.38 15.11 4.52
CA TRP A 175 -3.55 15.96 4.75
C TRP A 175 -3.23 17.44 4.52
N GLN A 176 -2.09 17.95 5.01
CA GLN A 176 -1.64 19.32 4.71
C GLN A 176 -1.51 19.58 3.22
N ARG A 177 -0.88 18.65 2.48
CA ARG A 177 -0.69 18.79 1.02
C ARG A 177 -2.01 18.73 0.25
N ALA A 178 -3.03 18.09 0.79
CA ALA A 178 -4.38 18.06 0.24
C ALA A 178 -5.22 19.31 0.61
N GLY A 179 -4.69 20.25 1.39
CA GLY A 179 -5.36 21.49 1.77
C GLY A 179 -6.06 21.47 3.13
N VAL A 180 -5.87 20.42 3.92
CA VAL A 180 -6.36 20.33 5.30
C VAL A 180 -5.40 21.07 6.24
N ARG A 181 -5.89 22.06 6.98
CA ARG A 181 -5.07 22.88 7.91
C ARG A 181 -4.77 22.14 9.23
N VAL A 182 -4.16 20.96 9.15
CA VAL A 182 -3.75 20.15 10.29
C VAL A 182 -2.29 20.46 10.65
N PRO A 183 -1.90 20.59 11.94
CA PRO A 183 -0.49 20.59 12.31
C PRO A 183 0.11 19.20 12.06
N ILE A 184 1.44 19.08 12.03
CA ILE A 184 2.05 17.75 12.09
C ILE A 184 1.82 17.20 13.50
N ILE A 185 1.09 16.09 13.60
CA ILE A 185 0.72 15.46 14.88
C ILE A 185 1.62 14.23 15.09
N PRO A 186 2.48 14.20 16.12
CA PRO A 186 3.36 13.05 16.37
C PRO A 186 2.61 11.79 16.82
N CYS A 187 1.55 11.97 17.61
CA CYS A 187 0.79 10.87 18.19
C CYS A 187 -0.44 10.53 17.35
N SER A 188 -0.49 9.29 16.84
CA SER A 188 -1.57 8.79 15.99
C SER A 188 -2.97 8.97 16.60
N GLY A 189 -3.13 8.72 17.91
CA GLY A 189 -4.43 8.84 18.56
C GLY A 189 -4.95 10.27 18.68
N ASN A 190 -4.06 11.27 18.68
CA ASN A 190 -4.46 12.68 18.70
C ASN A 190 -5.10 13.12 17.37
N VAL A 191 -4.86 12.40 16.26
CA VAL A 191 -5.46 12.70 14.95
C VAL A 191 -6.99 12.54 14.99
N LEU A 192 -7.51 11.54 15.72
CA LEU A 192 -8.96 11.36 15.90
C LEU A 192 -9.61 12.56 16.62
N GLY A 193 -8.99 13.00 17.72
CA GLY A 193 -9.47 14.13 18.50
C GLY A 193 -9.38 15.44 17.72
N TRP A 194 -8.27 15.64 17.00
CA TRP A 194 -8.07 16.82 16.17
C TRP A 194 -9.12 16.90 15.06
N ALA A 195 -9.37 15.81 14.33
CA ALA A 195 -10.35 15.79 13.26
C ALA A 195 -11.75 16.18 13.78
N ALA A 196 -12.19 15.59 14.90
CA ALA A 196 -13.47 15.93 15.51
C ALA A 196 -13.58 17.39 15.97
N ALA A 197 -12.48 17.99 16.43
CA ALA A 197 -12.46 19.37 16.91
C ALA A 197 -12.38 20.43 15.77
N ASN A 198 -11.98 20.03 14.56
CA ASN A 198 -11.66 20.95 13.46
C ASN A 198 -12.57 20.76 12.23
N GLY A 199 -13.82 20.31 12.45
CA GLY A 199 -14.82 20.16 11.38
C GLY A 199 -14.73 18.87 10.57
N GLY A 200 -13.84 17.95 10.97
CA GLY A 200 -13.81 16.56 10.50
C GLY A 200 -14.68 15.64 11.38
N ARG A 201 -14.49 14.32 11.25
CA ARG A 201 -15.26 13.33 12.03
C ARG A 201 -14.35 12.26 12.64
N ARG A 202 -14.64 11.89 13.88
CA ARG A 202 -14.14 10.66 14.50
C ARG A 202 -15.16 9.55 14.26
N LEU A 203 -14.73 8.44 13.67
CA LEU A 203 -15.55 7.27 13.38
C LEU A 203 -15.08 6.09 14.24
N GLY A 204 -16.04 5.23 14.62
CA GLY A 204 -15.77 4.01 15.40
C GLY A 204 -15.12 2.90 14.56
N PRO A 205 -14.69 1.80 15.20
CA PRO A 205 -14.02 0.69 14.54
C PRO A 205 -14.91 -0.06 13.53
N ASP A 206 -16.22 -0.08 13.75
CA ASP A 206 -17.19 -0.74 12.86
C ASP A 206 -17.71 0.17 11.73
N ALA A 207 -17.21 1.41 11.66
CA ALA A 207 -17.61 2.34 10.61
C ALA A 207 -17.01 1.93 9.26
N THR A 208 -17.76 2.12 8.18
CA THR A 208 -17.22 2.05 6.83
C THR A 208 -16.40 3.31 6.54
N PRO A 209 -15.07 3.22 6.37
CA PRO A 209 -14.26 4.38 6.04
C PRO A 209 -14.52 4.83 4.60
N ALA A 210 -13.98 5.99 4.25
CA ALA A 210 -13.89 6.47 2.88
C ALA A 210 -12.41 6.67 2.48
N PRO A 211 -12.09 6.62 1.17
CA PRO A 211 -10.78 7.04 0.68
C PRO A 211 -10.38 8.42 1.23
N GLY A 212 -9.16 8.52 1.77
CA GLY A 212 -8.61 9.70 2.41
C GLY A 212 -8.81 9.79 3.93
N ASP A 213 -9.70 8.97 4.51
CA ASP A 213 -9.80 8.84 5.97
C ASP A 213 -8.49 8.26 6.54
N ALA A 214 -8.09 8.69 7.72
CA ALA A 214 -7.00 8.05 8.45
C ALA A 214 -7.55 6.86 9.25
N ILE A 215 -6.84 5.74 9.23
CA ILE A 215 -7.14 4.54 10.02
C ILE A 215 -6.15 4.43 11.17
N VAL A 216 -6.63 4.17 12.40
CA VAL A 216 -5.75 4.05 13.58
C VAL A 216 -5.82 2.67 14.20
N TYR A 217 -4.64 2.16 14.55
CA TYR A 217 -4.42 0.82 15.08
C TYR A 217 -3.98 0.86 16.54
N GLY A 218 -4.45 -0.09 17.34
CA GLY A 218 -4.14 -0.20 18.76
C GLY A 218 -5.37 -0.41 19.63
N THR A 219 -5.22 -0.23 20.94
CA THR A 219 -6.28 -0.50 21.92
C THR A 219 -7.02 0.76 22.38
N GLY A 220 -6.60 1.94 21.92
CA GLY A 220 -7.25 3.20 22.25
C GLY A 220 -6.47 4.45 21.83
N PRO A 221 -7.03 5.65 22.05
CA PRO A 221 -6.51 6.90 21.49
C PRO A 221 -5.32 7.51 22.25
N THR A 222 -4.88 6.93 23.37
CA THR A 222 -3.68 7.42 24.06
C THR A 222 -2.43 6.99 23.29
N CYS A 223 -1.37 7.79 23.28
CA CYS A 223 -0.18 7.46 22.47
C CYS A 223 0.47 6.10 22.78
N PRO A 224 0.47 5.60 24.03
CA PRO A 224 0.93 4.23 24.31
C PRO A 224 -0.01 3.15 23.75
N ALA A 225 -1.32 3.44 23.67
CA ALA A 225 -2.33 2.50 23.18
C ALA A 225 -2.56 2.59 21.67
N SER A 226 -2.25 3.73 21.05
CA SER A 226 -2.38 4.01 19.62
C SER A 226 -1.05 3.75 18.94
N VAL A 227 -0.88 2.53 18.45
CA VAL A 227 0.42 2.02 18.02
C VAL A 227 0.77 2.37 16.57
N HIS A 228 -0.22 2.59 15.71
CA HIS A 228 0.04 2.91 14.30
C HIS A 228 -1.13 3.68 13.64
N ILE A 229 -0.87 4.30 12.50
CA ILE A 229 -1.86 5.03 11.69
C ILE A 229 -1.49 4.96 10.22
N GLY A 230 -2.51 4.91 9.36
CA GLY A 230 -2.37 4.91 7.92
C GLY A 230 -3.46 5.75 7.24
N LEU A 231 -3.39 5.84 5.91
CA LEU A 231 -4.41 6.48 5.07
C LEU A 231 -5.20 5.41 4.32
N VAL A 232 -6.53 5.47 4.40
CA VAL A 232 -7.41 4.62 3.60
C VAL A 232 -7.31 5.07 2.15
N GLU A 233 -6.87 4.17 1.29
CA GLU A 233 -6.72 4.42 -0.15
C GLU A 233 -7.97 3.98 -0.92
N GLN A 234 -8.50 2.81 -0.59
CA GLN A 234 -9.62 2.21 -1.29
C GLN A 234 -10.47 1.37 -0.33
N VAL A 235 -11.79 1.36 -0.58
CA VAL A 235 -12.74 0.46 0.08
C VAL A 235 -13.38 -0.41 -0.98
N PHE A 236 -13.30 -1.73 -0.80
CA PHE A 236 -13.82 -2.72 -1.73
C PHE A 236 -15.29 -3.06 -1.40
N PRO A 237 -16.10 -3.51 -2.38
CA PRO A 237 -17.52 -3.82 -2.16
C PRO A 237 -17.78 -4.90 -1.10
N ASP A 238 -16.80 -5.77 -0.85
CA ASP A 238 -16.88 -6.84 0.14
C ASP A 238 -16.45 -6.41 1.55
N GLY A 239 -16.17 -5.11 1.75
CA GLY A 239 -15.77 -4.55 3.05
C GLY A 239 -14.27 -4.62 3.34
N ARG A 240 -13.45 -5.17 2.42
CA ARG A 240 -12.00 -5.04 2.52
C ARG A 240 -11.56 -3.61 2.24
N ILE A 241 -10.37 -3.26 2.69
CA ILE A 241 -9.76 -1.95 2.44
C ILE A 241 -8.32 -2.09 1.94
N ALA A 242 -7.84 -1.03 1.30
CA ALA A 242 -6.44 -0.78 1.01
C ALA A 242 -5.99 0.46 1.78
N THR A 243 -4.78 0.44 2.31
CA THR A 243 -4.18 1.58 3.01
C THR A 243 -2.80 1.92 2.46
N ILE A 244 -2.37 3.17 2.65
CA ILE A 244 -1.00 3.63 2.43
C ILE A 244 -0.46 4.12 3.76
N GLU A 245 0.66 3.54 4.20
CA GLU A 245 1.16 3.68 5.56
C GLU A 245 2.65 3.97 5.52
N GLY A 246 3.09 4.86 6.41
CA GLY A 246 4.50 5.19 6.60
C GLY A 246 5.00 4.59 7.90
N ASN A 247 6.30 4.33 7.99
CA ASN A 247 6.95 3.82 9.20
C ASN A 247 6.32 2.51 9.73
N GLY A 248 5.96 1.62 8.80
CA GLY A 248 5.54 0.26 9.11
C GLY A 248 6.73 -0.61 9.51
N SER A 249 6.63 -1.92 9.29
CA SER A 249 7.76 -2.85 9.49
C SER A 249 8.87 -2.72 8.44
N ASP A 250 8.66 -1.89 7.42
CA ASP A 250 9.47 -1.74 6.22
C ASP A 250 10.26 -0.41 6.18
N SER A 251 10.14 0.44 7.22
CA SER A 251 10.79 1.76 7.28
C SER A 251 10.49 2.65 6.06
N ALA A 252 9.38 2.38 5.36
CA ALA A 252 9.01 2.98 4.09
C ALA A 252 7.55 3.46 4.11
N VAL A 253 7.18 4.25 3.11
CA VAL A 253 5.78 4.43 2.71
C VAL A 253 5.39 3.25 1.82
N SER A 254 4.44 2.45 2.26
CA SER A 254 4.01 1.25 1.55
C SER A 254 2.50 1.08 1.54
N ARG A 255 2.02 0.34 0.55
CA ARG A 255 0.61 0.02 0.39
C ARG A 255 0.30 -1.31 1.09
N LYS A 256 -0.74 -1.36 1.93
CA LYS A 256 -1.25 -2.59 2.56
C LYS A 256 -2.64 -2.89 2.03
N ALA A 257 -2.78 -3.94 1.23
CA ALA A 257 -4.05 -4.22 0.56
C ALA A 257 -4.13 -5.62 -0.08
N PRO A 258 -5.34 -6.15 -0.31
CA PRO A 258 -6.59 -5.83 0.39
C PRO A 258 -6.68 -6.62 1.70
N PHE A 259 -7.22 -6.03 2.76
CA PHE A 259 -7.44 -6.72 4.02
C PHE A 259 -8.77 -6.32 4.67
N PHE A 260 -9.34 -7.19 5.50
CA PHE A 260 -10.47 -6.82 6.34
C PHE A 260 -9.97 -5.99 7.54
N PRO A 261 -10.61 -4.86 7.89
CA PRO A 261 -10.21 -4.09 9.07
C PRO A 261 -10.14 -4.92 10.37
N ALA A 262 -11.01 -5.92 10.51
CA ALA A 262 -10.99 -6.86 11.65
C ALA A 262 -9.72 -7.73 11.72
N GLN A 263 -8.99 -7.88 10.61
CA GLN A 263 -7.74 -8.63 10.49
C GLN A 263 -6.51 -7.72 10.41
N ALA A 264 -6.69 -6.42 10.67
CA ALA A 264 -5.64 -5.43 10.57
C ALA A 264 -4.41 -5.75 11.42
N GLN A 265 -3.27 -5.31 10.91
CA GLN A 265 -1.98 -5.42 11.57
C GLN A 265 -1.32 -4.04 11.67
N ALA A 266 -0.69 -3.76 12.81
CA ALA A 266 0.17 -2.61 13.02
C ALA A 266 1.63 -3.07 12.94
N SER A 267 2.38 -2.54 11.97
CA SER A 267 3.81 -2.87 11.78
C SER A 267 4.10 -4.38 11.76
N GLY A 268 3.23 -5.17 11.13
CA GLY A 268 3.37 -6.64 11.01
C GLY A 268 2.94 -7.45 12.24
N ARG A 269 2.32 -6.83 13.25
CA ARG A 269 1.72 -7.51 14.40
C ARG A 269 0.21 -7.28 14.42
N PRO A 270 -0.61 -8.22 14.95
CA PRO A 270 -2.03 -7.97 15.16
C PRO A 270 -2.24 -6.65 15.92
N GLY A 271 -2.95 -5.71 15.30
CA GLY A 271 -3.20 -4.38 15.84
C GLY A 271 -4.63 -4.01 15.50
N PRO A 272 -5.58 -4.15 16.44
CA PRO A 272 -6.98 -3.92 16.12
C PRO A 272 -7.19 -2.47 15.66
N VAL A 273 -8.04 -2.28 14.67
CA VAL A 273 -8.52 -0.95 14.30
C VAL A 273 -9.43 -0.48 15.41
N TYR A 274 -9.14 0.66 16.01
CA TYR A 274 -10.00 1.23 17.06
C TYR A 274 -10.74 2.48 16.61
N GLY A 275 -10.51 2.94 15.37
CA GLY A 275 -11.31 3.98 14.76
C GLY A 275 -10.73 4.53 13.46
N TYR A 276 -11.43 5.51 12.92
CA TYR A 276 -11.02 6.28 11.74
C TYR A 276 -11.19 7.78 11.98
N ALA A 277 -10.33 8.59 11.37
CA ALA A 277 -10.45 10.03 11.37
C ALA A 277 -10.73 10.52 9.94
N ARG A 278 -11.90 11.10 9.73
CA ARG A 278 -12.24 11.79 8.49
C ARG A 278 -11.76 13.23 8.56
N PRO A 279 -10.92 13.71 7.63
CA PRO A 279 -10.47 15.09 7.65
C PRO A 279 -11.62 16.05 7.34
N PRO A 280 -11.53 17.32 7.79
CA PRO A 280 -12.42 18.37 7.31
C PRO A 280 -12.19 18.62 5.80
N GLY A 281 -13.17 19.27 5.15
CA GLY A 281 -13.03 19.74 3.78
C GLY A 281 -11.93 20.80 3.62
N SER A 282 -11.58 21.12 2.37
CA SER A 282 -10.62 22.19 2.06
C SER A 282 -11.25 23.54 2.40
N SER A 283 -10.44 24.43 2.98
CA SER A 283 -10.89 25.81 3.22
C SER A 283 -10.80 26.59 1.91
N THR A 284 -11.91 26.73 1.18
CA THR A 284 -12.04 27.77 0.16
C THR A 284 -12.19 29.10 0.88
N THR A 285 -11.16 29.94 0.85
CA THR A 285 -11.30 31.35 1.20
C THR A 285 -12.28 31.96 0.21
N THR A 286 -13.53 32.17 0.62
CA THR A 286 -14.40 33.17 -0.01
C THR A 286 -13.77 34.51 0.32
N GLU A 287 -12.93 34.99 -0.58
CA GLU A 287 -12.49 36.38 -0.59
C GLU A 287 -13.73 37.19 -1.03
N ASP A 288 -14.43 37.72 -0.03
CA ASP A 288 -15.54 38.64 -0.21
C ASP A 288 -15.00 39.87 -0.95
N ARG A 289 -15.31 39.93 -2.24
CA ARG A 289 -14.94 41.03 -3.11
C ARG A 289 -15.97 42.14 -2.88
N THR A 290 -15.75 42.93 -1.84
CA THR A 290 -16.34 44.27 -1.69
C THR A 290 -15.59 45.28 -2.54
#